data_AF-A0A0W1JPL7-F1
#
_entry.id   AF-A0A0W1JPL7-F1
#
_cell.length_a   1.000
_cell.length_b   1.000
_cell.length_c   1.000
_cell.angle_alpha   90.00
_cell.angle_beta   90.00
_cell.angle_gamma   90.00
#
_symmetry.space_group_name_H-M   'P 1'
#
loop_
_entity.id
_entity.type
_entity.pdbx_description
1 polymer ?
#
loop_
_entity_poly.entity_id
_entity_poly.type
_entity_poly.pdbx_seq_one_letter_code
_entity_poly.pdbx_strand_id
1 'polypeptide(L)' 'MSNKTIMFEKYPDVVEVNQLREMLGGISRKLAYKLLSEKEIHSVRIGRTYKIPKSCVIEYLLSEEMCHIKIG' A
#
# COMPACT_ATOMS: atom_id res chain seq x y z
N MET A 1 -11.74 16.23 13.80
CA MET A 1 -10.53 15.40 13.63
C MET A 1 -10.97 14.11 12.96
N SER A 2 -10.60 13.92 11.70
CA SER A 2 -11.08 12.78 10.90
C SER A 2 -10.48 11.48 11.43
N ASN A 3 -11.30 10.45 11.66
CA ASN A 3 -10.97 9.09 12.15
C ASN A 3 -10.10 8.26 11.19
N LYS A 4 -9.21 8.92 10.44
CA LYS A 4 -8.49 8.38 9.28
C LYS A 4 -7.22 7.63 9.68
N THR A 5 -6.62 8.02 10.80
CA THR A 5 -5.39 7.42 11.34
C THR A 5 -5.65 6.09 12.05
N ILE A 6 -6.82 5.94 12.69
CA ILE A 6 -7.16 4.82 13.58
C ILE A 6 -7.07 3.46 12.87
N MET A 7 -7.49 3.39 11.59
CA MET A 7 -7.50 2.14 10.82
C MET A 7 -6.11 1.52 10.65
N PHE A 8 -5.05 2.33 10.66
CA PHE A 8 -3.68 1.89 10.41
C PHE A 8 -2.71 2.15 11.57
N GLU A 9 -3.22 2.45 12.77
CA GLU A 9 -2.39 2.73 13.96
C GLU A 9 -1.45 1.58 14.32
N LYS A 10 -1.86 0.33 14.09
CA LYS A 10 -1.05 -0.86 14.37
C LYS A 10 0.14 -1.06 13.42
N TYR A 11 0.20 -0.31 12.31
CA TYR A 11 1.27 -0.43 11.33
C TYR A 11 2.36 0.61 11.56
N PRO A 12 3.65 0.24 11.44
CA PRO A 12 4.75 1.19 11.52
C PRO A 12 4.65 2.23 10.39
N ASP A 13 5.35 3.35 10.52
CA ASP A 13 5.35 4.41 9.50
C ASP A 13 5.97 3.97 8.18
N VAL A 14 6.83 2.95 8.23
CA VAL A 14 7.38 2.26 7.07
C VAL A 14 6.97 0.80 7.12
N VAL A 15 6.19 0.37 6.12
CA VAL A 15 5.68 -0.99 6.01
C VAL A 15 6.41 -1.77 4.92
N GLU A 16 6.37 -3.10 5.04
CA GLU A 16 6.87 -4.01 4.01
C GLU A 16 5.76 -4.54 3.11
N VAL A 17 6.13 -5.23 2.02
CA VAL A 17 5.17 -5.76 1.03
C VAL A 17 4.09 -6.65 1.67
N ASN A 18 4.41 -7.43 2.69
CA ASN A 18 3.40 -8.27 3.36
C ASN A 18 2.37 -7.43 4.12
N GLN A 19 2.79 -6.38 4.81
CA GLN A 19 1.90 -5.47 5.52
C GLN A 19 1.09 -4.64 4.53
N LEU A 20 1.70 -4.16 3.44
CA LEU A 20 0.98 -3.51 2.34
C LEU A 20 -0.17 -4.40 1.83
N ARG A 21 0.08 -5.70 1.63
CA ARG A 21 -0.96 -6.63 1.18
C ARG A 21 -2.12 -6.69 2.16
N GLU A 22 -1.84 -6.78 3.45
CA GLU A 22 -2.86 -6.78 4.50
C GLU A 22 -3.63 -5.46 4.54
N MET A 23 -2.94 -4.33 4.41
CA MET A 23 -3.55 -2.99 4.35
C MET A 23 -4.47 -2.81 3.15
N LEU A 24 -4.18 -3.47 2.03
CA LEU A 24 -4.99 -3.44 0.81
C LEU A 24 -6.06 -4.55 0.77
N GLY A 25 -6.40 -5.18 1.91
CA GLY A 25 -7.44 -6.21 1.97
C GLY A 25 -7.00 -7.62 1.60
N GLY A 26 -5.69 -7.92 1.68
CA GLY A 26 -5.15 -9.26 1.50
C GLY A 26 -4.76 -9.62 0.06
N ILE A 27 -4.38 -8.64 -0.77
CA ILE A 27 -4.08 -8.88 -2.19
C ILE A 27 -2.91 -9.86 -2.41
N SER A 28 -2.87 -10.44 -3.62
CA SER A 28 -1.80 -11.36 -4.03
C SER A 28 -0.43 -10.65 -4.03
N ARG A 29 0.64 -11.42 -3.78
CA ARG A 29 2.01 -10.89 -3.89
C ARG A 29 2.30 -10.32 -5.27
N LYS A 30 1.82 -10.99 -6.32
CA LYS A 30 2.00 -10.54 -7.71
C LYS A 30 1.39 -9.15 -7.92
N LEU A 31 0.17 -8.92 -7.43
CA LEU A 31 -0.47 -7.61 -7.53
C LEU A 31 0.27 -6.56 -6.70
N ALA A 32 0.66 -6.87 -5.47
CA ALA A 32 1.40 -5.93 -4.63
C ALA A 32 2.72 -5.49 -5.30
N TYR A 33 3.52 -6.44 -5.81
CA TYR A 33 4.74 -6.11 -6.53
C TYR A 33 4.47 -5.34 -7.83
N LYS A 34 3.38 -5.64 -8.53
CA LYS A 34 2.96 -4.90 -9.73
C LYS A 34 2.73 -3.42 -9.39
N LEU A 35 1.89 -3.14 -8.39
CA LEU A 35 1.60 -1.77 -7.91
C LEU A 35 2.87 -1.00 -7.52
N LEU A 36 3.81 -1.67 -6.85
CA LEU A 36 5.09 -1.06 -6.46
C LEU A 36 6.02 -0.84 -7.66
N SER A 37 6.03 -1.76 -8.62
CA SER A 37 6.87 -1.65 -9.83
C SER A 37 6.36 -0.59 -10.81
N GLU A 38 5.03 -0.43 -10.89
CA GLU A 38 4.36 0.56 -11.73
C GLU A 38 4.31 1.95 -11.07
N LYS A 39 4.79 2.05 -9.80
CA LYS A 39 4.77 3.27 -8.98
C LYS A 39 3.37 3.82 -8.66
N GLU A 40 2.35 2.97 -8.80
CA GLU A 40 0.99 3.24 -8.33
C GLU A 40 0.96 3.51 -6.82
N ILE A 41 1.85 2.83 -6.08
CA ILE A 41 2.09 3.11 -4.66
C ILE A 41 3.55 3.51 -4.49
N HIS A 42 3.76 4.75 -4.01
CA HIS A 42 5.09 5.27 -3.83
C HIS A 42 5.87 4.45 -2.79
N SER A 43 7.09 4.06 -3.15
CA SER A 43 7.93 3.21 -2.31
C SER A 43 9.41 3.38 -2.67
N VAL A 44 10.28 3.01 -1.73
CA VAL A 44 11.72 3.02 -1.91
C VAL A 44 12.23 1.59 -1.90
N ARG A 45 13.03 1.22 -2.90
CA ARG A 45 13.68 -0.09 -2.95
C ARG A 45 15.04 0.00 -2.26
N ILE A 46 15.20 -0.76 -1.17
CA ILE A 46 16.45 -0.89 -0.43
C ILE A 46 16.92 -2.34 -0.56
N GLY A 47 17.97 -2.53 -1.35
CA GLY A 47 18.47 -3.85 -1.74
C GLY A 47 17.39 -4.69 -2.45
N ARG A 48 17.03 -5.82 -1.83
CA ARG A 48 16.02 -6.75 -2.35
C ARG A 48 14.61 -6.49 -1.78
N THR A 49 14.43 -5.48 -0.94
CA THR A 49 13.18 -5.21 -0.25
C THR A 49 12.59 -3.87 -0.64
N TYR A 50 11.26 -3.76 -0.61
CA TYR A 50 10.56 -2.49 -0.70
C TYR A 50 10.23 -1.98 0.70
N LYS A 51 10.49 -0.70 0.91
CA LYS A 51 10.06 0.07 2.07
C LYS A 51 9.01 1.07 1.61
N ILE A 52 7.82 0.96 2.19
CA ILE A 52 6.64 1.69 1.73
C ILE A 52 6.19 2.59 2.88
N PRO A 53 6.17 3.92 2.72
CA PRO A 53 5.59 4.79 3.73
C PRO A 53 4.09 4.48 3.90
N LYS A 54 3.65 4.35 5.14
CA LYS A 54 2.23 4.11 5.50
C LYS A 54 1.31 5.19 4.89
N SER A 55 1.78 6.43 4.83
CA SER A 55 1.08 7.55 4.19
C SER A 55 0.76 7.29 2.72
N CYS A 56 1.69 6.70 1.97
CA CYS A 56 1.49 6.41 0.54
C CYS A 56 0.46 5.29 0.32
N VAL A 57 0.37 4.32 1.23
CA VAL A 57 -0.68 3.29 1.17
C VAL A 57 -2.05 3.90 1.46
N ILE A 58 -2.11 4.78 2.46
CA ILE A 58 -3.33 5.50 2.83
C ILE A 58 -3.77 6.36 1.63
N GLU A 59 -2.88 7.16 1.06
CA GLU A 59 -3.14 7.98 -0.12
C GLU A 59 -3.70 7.16 -1.28
N TYR A 60 -3.08 6.02 -1.59
CA TYR A 60 -3.57 5.11 -2.64
C TYR A 60 -5.02 4.65 -2.41
N LEU A 61 -5.37 4.29 -1.17
CA LEU A 61 -6.73 3.82 -0.83
C LEU A 61 -7.79 4.92 -0.87
N LEU A 62 -7.38 6.18 -0.77
CA LEU A 62 -8.27 7.33 -0.68
C LEU A 62 -8.34 8.14 -1.97
N SER A 63 -7.43 7.87 -2.89
CA SER A 63 -7.46 8.46 -4.22
C SER A 63 -8.72 7.98 -4.94
N GLU A 64 -9.59 8.90 -5.34
CA GLU A 64 -10.86 8.59 -6.02
C GLU A 64 -10.65 8.03 -7.44
N GLU A 65 -9.43 8.12 -8.00
CA GLU A 65 -9.16 7.77 -9.40
C GLU A 65 -8.63 6.33 -9.62
N MET A 66 -8.26 5.57 -8.58
CA MET A 66 -7.50 4.32 -8.74
C MET A 66 -8.28 3.04 -8.41
N CYS A 67 -9.62 3.08 -8.41
CA CYS A 67 -10.46 1.89 -8.28
C CYS A 67 -10.58 1.12 -9.61
N HIS A 68 -9.44 0.79 -10.24
CA HIS A 68 -9.34 -0.08 -11.41
C HIS A 68 -8.77 -1.46 -11.06
N ILE A 69 -9.05 -1.96 -9.85
CA ILE A 69 -8.83 -3.38 -9.56
C ILE A 69 -9.92 -4.15 -10.30
N LYS A 70 -9.66 -4.50 -11.57
CA LYS A 70 -10.42 -5.53 -12.26
C LYS A 70 -10.15 -6.85 -11.55
N ILE A 71 -11.01 -7.18 -10.59
CA ILE A 71 -11.22 -8.55 -10.15
C ILE A 71 -11.80 -9.25 -11.38
N GLY A 72 -10.93 -9.88 -12.16
CA GLY A 72 -11.33 -10.75 -13.26
C GLY A 72 -12.03 -11.99 -12.76
#